data_AF-M3EM75-F1
#
_entry.id   AF-M3EM75-F1
#
_cell.length_a   1.000
_cell.length_b   1.000
_cell.length_c   1.000
_cell.angle_alpha   90.00
_cell.angle_beta   90.00
_cell.angle_gamma   90.00
#
_symmetry.space_group_name_H-M   'P 1'
#
loop_
_entity.id
_entity.type
_entity.pdbx_description
1 polymer ?
#
loop_
_entity_poly.entity_id
_entity_poly.type
_entity_poly.pdbx_seq_one_letter_code
_entity_poly.pdbx_strand_id
1 'polypeptide(L)'
;MSKTEIEIVGQSGDKILYIQFFKGAEPLPEQLWKLQHPGNKRVDEWGEEMVRQKDGDLEVKTSLRTERFFKECVFGVTDPNTSLEEELVKKFGKTPTKTLKRDDITPRLYGLWGKLIPRFFDGAIWDEIPESVEAAGRSRDNGGSRKENQEE
;
A
#
# COMPACT_ATOMS: atom_id res chain seq x y z
N MET A 1 22.37 9.76 11.52
CA MET A 1 21.94 8.41 11.11
C MET A 1 20.77 8.57 10.16
N SER A 2 20.80 7.97 8.97
CA SER A 2 19.71 8.06 8.00
C SER A 2 18.48 7.30 8.51
N LYS A 3 17.34 7.99 8.55
CA LYS A 3 16.04 7.44 8.94
C LYS A 3 15.59 6.42 7.89
N THR A 4 14.80 5.44 8.32
CA THR A 4 14.13 4.53 7.37
C THR A 4 12.70 5.00 7.22
N GLU A 5 12.22 5.04 5.98
CA GLU A 5 10.89 5.49 5.61
C GLU A 5 10.27 4.58 4.56
N ILE A 6 8.95 4.70 4.40
CA ILE A 6 8.17 3.99 3.39
C ILE A 6 7.79 5.03 2.35
N GLU A 7 8.03 4.73 1.08
CA GLU A 7 7.60 5.55 -0.05
C GLU A 7 6.67 4.75 -0.96
N ILE A 8 5.68 5.43 -1.54
CA ILE A 8 4.84 4.88 -2.61
C ILE A 8 5.63 5.04 -3.91
N VAL A 9 5.93 3.91 -4.55
CA VAL A 9 6.75 3.85 -5.77
C VAL A 9 5.94 3.49 -7.01
N GLY A 10 4.68 3.08 -6.84
CA GLY A 10 3.79 2.72 -7.94
C GLY A 10 2.34 2.64 -7.49
N GLN A 11 1.42 2.74 -8.44
CA GLN A 11 -0.01 2.53 -8.23
C GLN A 11 -0.61 1.82 -9.44
N SER A 12 -1.58 0.94 -9.19
CA SER A 12 -2.41 0.34 -10.24
C SER A 12 -3.89 0.48 -9.88
N GLY A 13 -4.58 1.35 -10.60
CA GLY A 13 -5.98 1.69 -10.31
C GLY A 13 -6.18 2.32 -8.93
N ASP A 14 -7.37 2.19 -8.37
CA ASP A 14 -7.77 2.80 -7.09
C ASP A 14 -7.47 1.91 -5.87
N LYS A 15 -7.01 0.67 -6.08
CA LYS A 15 -6.91 -0.34 -5.01
C LYS A 15 -5.52 -0.90 -4.79
N ILE A 16 -4.58 -0.69 -5.70
CA ILE A 16 -3.26 -1.29 -5.61
C ILE A 16 -2.21 -0.19 -5.49
N LEU A 17 -1.39 -0.28 -4.46
CA LEU A 17 -0.20 0.53 -4.25
C LEU A 17 1.03 -0.36 -4.21
N TYR A 18 2.16 0.16 -4.67
CA TYR A 18 3.46 -0.45 -4.51
C TYR A 18 4.28 0.44 -3.61
N ILE A 19 4.83 -0.14 -2.55
CA ILE A 19 5.67 0.56 -1.59
C ILE A 19 7.09 0.01 -1.60
N GLN A 20 8.05 0.86 -1.25
CA GLN A 20 9.42 0.47 -1.01
C GLN A 20 9.93 1.18 0.24
N PHE A 21 10.79 0.48 0.98
CA PHE A 21 11.47 1.05 2.14
C PHE A 21 12.79 1.66 1.72
N PHE A 22 13.08 2.85 2.22
CA PHE A 22 14.32 3.57 1.95
C PHE A 22 15.06 3.87 3.24
N LYS A 23 16.40 3.93 3.18
CA LYS A 23 17.26 4.42 4.25
C LYS A 23 18.02 5.64 3.72
N GLY A 24 17.44 6.83 3.91
CA GLY A 24 17.87 8.00 3.14
C GLY A 24 17.50 7.82 1.67
N ALA A 25 18.43 8.03 0.75
CA ALA A 25 18.16 7.87 -0.69
C ALA A 25 18.29 6.43 -1.20
N GLU A 26 18.74 5.50 -0.37
CA GLU A 26 19.00 4.12 -0.79
C GLU A 26 17.80 3.21 -0.52
N PRO A 27 17.27 2.49 -1.53
CA PRO A 27 16.22 1.50 -1.31
C PRO A 27 16.78 0.33 -0.50
N LEU A 28 15.99 -0.16 0.45
CA LEU A 28 16.30 -1.40 1.14
C LEU A 28 16.06 -2.57 0.17
N PRO A 29 17.03 -3.51 0.06
CA PRO A 29 16.86 -4.67 -0.79
C PRO A 29 15.68 -5.51 -0.28
N GLU A 30 14.98 -6.18 -1.21
CA GLU A 30 13.94 -7.16 -0.87
C GLU A 30 12.70 -6.57 -0.18
N GLN A 31 12.52 -5.24 -0.18
CA GLN A 31 11.42 -4.55 0.50
C GLN A 31 10.37 -3.92 -0.44
N LEU A 32 10.28 -4.37 -1.70
CA LEU A 32 9.26 -3.93 -2.65
C LEU A 32 7.92 -4.67 -2.42
N TRP A 33 6.95 -4.05 -1.77
CA TRP A 33 5.69 -4.70 -1.44
C TRP A 33 4.51 -4.14 -2.22
N LYS A 34 3.62 -5.02 -2.66
CA LYS A 34 2.32 -4.69 -3.24
C LYS A 34 1.27 -4.68 -2.13
N LEU A 35 0.61 -3.54 -1.96
CA LEU A 35 -0.54 -3.37 -1.10
C LEU A 35 -1.81 -3.41 -1.95
N GLN A 36 -2.74 -4.30 -1.62
CA GLN A 36 -4.03 -4.40 -2.30
C GLN A 36 -5.16 -4.15 -1.30
N HIS A 37 -5.92 -3.08 -1.52
CA HIS A 37 -7.03 -2.73 -0.65
C HIS A 37 -8.19 -3.74 -0.82
N PRO A 38 -8.66 -4.36 0.28
CA PRO A 38 -9.68 -5.39 0.23
C PRO A 38 -11.09 -4.84 -0.05
N GLY A 39 -11.25 -3.50 -0.02
CA GLY A 39 -12.51 -2.80 -0.19
C GLY A 39 -13.18 -2.47 1.14
N ASN A 40 -13.90 -1.34 1.19
CA ASN A 40 -14.41 -0.74 2.44
C ASN A 40 -15.29 -1.72 3.22
N LYS A 41 -16.22 -2.42 2.54
CA LYS A 41 -17.09 -3.42 3.18
C LYS A 41 -16.29 -4.45 3.99
N ARG A 42 -15.17 -4.93 3.47
CA ARG A 42 -14.36 -5.96 4.12
C ARG A 42 -13.56 -5.39 5.30
N VAL A 43 -13.15 -4.12 5.19
CA VAL A 43 -12.53 -3.37 6.29
C VAL A 43 -13.54 -3.13 7.43
N ASP A 44 -14.78 -2.80 7.09
CA ASP A 44 -15.87 -2.61 8.05
C ASP A 44 -16.17 -3.91 8.80
N GLU A 45 -16.30 -5.03 8.08
CA GLU A 45 -16.49 -6.37 8.65
C GLU A 45 -15.35 -6.72 9.64
N TRP A 46 -14.10 -6.42 9.29
CA TRP A 46 -12.97 -6.61 10.20
C TRP A 46 -13.06 -5.71 11.44
N GLY A 47 -13.52 -4.47 11.29
CA GLY A 47 -13.77 -3.56 12.40
C GLY A 47 -14.79 -4.11 13.37
N GLU A 48 -15.90 -4.65 12.85
CA GLU A 48 -16.96 -5.29 13.65
C GLU A 48 -16.45 -6.55 14.38
N GLU A 49 -15.67 -7.41 13.70
CA GLU A 49 -15.06 -8.62 14.32
C GLU A 49 -14.06 -8.30 15.45
N MET A 50 -13.44 -7.12 15.40
CA MET A 50 -12.42 -6.67 16.36
C MET A 50 -13.01 -6.12 17.65
N VAL A 51 -14.30 -5.85 17.67
CA VAL A 51 -15.00 -5.34 18.85
C VAL A 51 -15.71 -6.51 19.53
N ARG A 52 -15.16 -7.00 20.63
CA ARG A 52 -15.90 -7.87 21.55
C ARG A 52 -16.31 -7.08 22.78
N GLN A 53 -17.61 -7.08 23.08
CA GLN A 53 -18.09 -6.71 24.39
C GLN A 53 -17.77 -7.84 25.36
N LYS A 54 -16.97 -7.55 26.38
CA LYS A 54 -16.73 -8.47 27.49
C LYS A 54 -16.91 -7.70 28.78
N ASP A 55 -17.87 -8.14 29.60
CA ASP A 55 -18.15 -7.56 30.94
C ASP A 55 -18.40 -6.03 30.94
N GLY A 56 -19.01 -5.48 29.87
CA GLY A 56 -19.31 -4.06 29.76
C GLY A 56 -18.16 -3.18 29.24
N ASP A 57 -16.96 -3.76 29.05
CA ASP A 57 -15.82 -3.10 28.41
C ASP A 57 -15.69 -3.53 26.94
N LEU A 58 -15.36 -2.55 26.09
CA LEU A 58 -15.06 -2.74 24.66
C LEU A 58 -13.58 -3.08 24.50
N GLU A 59 -13.25 -4.34 24.23
CA GLU A 59 -11.87 -4.76 23.95
C GLU A 59 -11.60 -4.71 22.43
N VAL A 60 -10.63 -3.89 22.01
CA VAL A 60 -10.23 -3.75 20.59
C VAL A 60 -9.06 -4.68 20.29
N LYS A 61 -9.27 -5.66 19.40
CA LYS A 61 -8.19 -6.57 18.94
C LYS A 61 -7.34 -5.94 17.84
N THR A 62 -6.52 -4.95 18.19
CA THR A 62 -5.52 -4.33 17.28
C THR A 62 -4.57 -5.34 16.63
N SER A 63 -4.28 -6.45 17.32
CA SER A 63 -3.49 -7.57 16.81
C SER A 63 -4.15 -8.27 15.60
N LEU A 64 -5.48 -8.39 15.58
CA LEU A 64 -6.22 -9.04 14.49
C LEU A 64 -6.16 -8.20 13.21
N ARG A 65 -6.24 -6.87 13.32
CA ARG A 65 -6.16 -5.95 12.17
C ARG A 65 -4.82 -6.05 11.47
N THR A 66 -3.77 -6.07 12.28
CA THR A 66 -2.40 -6.20 11.80
C THR A 66 -2.18 -7.55 11.13
N GLU A 67 -2.69 -8.63 11.70
CA GLU A 67 -2.60 -9.97 11.10
C GLU A 67 -3.35 -10.06 9.77
N ARG A 68 -4.61 -9.58 9.73
CA ARG A 68 -5.42 -9.53 8.51
C ARG A 68 -4.77 -8.69 7.41
N PHE A 69 -4.19 -7.54 7.78
CA PHE A 69 -3.46 -6.69 6.85
C PHE A 69 -2.32 -7.45 6.16
N PHE A 70 -1.41 -8.06 6.93
CA PHE A 70 -0.28 -8.80 6.33
C PHE A 70 -0.73 -10.03 5.52
N LYS A 71 -1.82 -10.68 5.96
CA LYS A 71 -2.32 -11.89 5.31
C LYS A 71 -3.10 -11.60 4.01
N GLU A 72 -3.84 -10.51 3.97
CA GLU A 72 -4.86 -10.28 2.94
C GLU A 72 -4.61 -9.02 2.10
N CYS A 73 -3.74 -8.13 2.55
CA CYS A 73 -3.47 -6.85 1.88
C CYS A 73 -2.02 -6.73 1.40
N VAL A 74 -1.06 -7.50 1.95
CA VAL A 74 0.37 -7.38 1.61
C VAL A 74 0.84 -8.58 0.79
N PHE A 75 1.33 -8.29 -0.41
CA PHE A 75 1.82 -9.27 -1.36
C PHE A 75 3.22 -8.91 -1.84
N GLY A 76 4.07 -9.91 -2.01
CA GLY A 76 5.39 -9.72 -2.61
C GLY A 76 5.33 -9.75 -4.14
N VAL A 77 6.17 -8.94 -4.77
CA VAL A 77 6.36 -8.92 -6.23
C VAL A 77 7.48 -9.91 -6.62
N THR A 78 7.14 -11.21 -6.60
CA THR A 78 8.10 -12.30 -6.96
C THR A 78 8.12 -12.59 -8.46
N ASP A 79 6.94 -12.57 -9.08
CA ASP A 79 6.69 -12.90 -10.47
C ASP A 79 5.93 -11.72 -11.10
N PRO A 80 6.65 -10.68 -11.60
CA PRO A 80 6.00 -9.49 -12.13
C PRO A 80 5.14 -9.86 -13.34
N ASN A 81 3.89 -9.40 -13.35
CA ASN A 81 2.91 -9.75 -14.40
C ASN A 81 2.30 -8.52 -15.09
N THR A 82 2.75 -7.32 -14.72
CA THR A 82 2.39 -6.06 -15.36
C THR A 82 3.67 -5.29 -15.71
N SER A 83 3.60 -4.41 -16.71
CA SER A 83 4.74 -3.55 -17.08
C SER A 83 5.24 -2.72 -15.89
N LEU A 84 4.33 -2.22 -15.05
CA LEU A 84 4.69 -1.51 -13.82
C LEU A 84 5.48 -2.41 -12.85
N GLU A 85 5.02 -3.63 -12.60
CA GLU A 85 5.75 -4.57 -11.74
C GLU A 85 7.13 -4.93 -12.29
N GLU A 86 7.25 -5.08 -13.62
CA GLU A 86 8.54 -5.32 -14.29
C GLU A 86 9.51 -4.15 -14.09
N GLU A 87 9.04 -2.91 -14.25
CA GLU A 87 9.83 -1.70 -14.04
C GLU A 87 10.27 -1.55 -12.58
N LEU A 88 9.36 -1.77 -11.63
CA LEU A 88 9.65 -1.70 -10.20
C LEU A 88 10.65 -2.78 -9.78
N VAL A 89 10.48 -4.01 -10.25
CA VAL A 89 11.43 -5.10 -9.99
C VAL A 89 12.81 -4.79 -10.59
N LYS A 90 12.87 -4.22 -11.79
CA LYS A 90 14.13 -3.81 -12.41
C LYS A 90 14.85 -2.72 -11.59
N LYS A 91 14.09 -1.83 -10.95
CA LYS A 91 14.63 -0.70 -10.16
C LYS A 91 15.00 -1.10 -8.72
N PHE A 92 14.21 -1.96 -8.08
CA PHE A 92 14.27 -2.22 -6.64
C PHE A 92 14.57 -3.67 -6.26
N GLY A 93 14.52 -4.59 -7.23
CA GLY A 93 14.63 -6.02 -7.00
C GLY A 93 13.29 -6.67 -6.67
N LYS A 94 13.28 -8.01 -6.72
CA LYS A 94 12.12 -8.84 -6.34
C LYS A 94 12.05 -8.99 -4.83
N THR A 95 10.86 -9.28 -4.32
CA THR A 95 10.71 -9.76 -2.94
C THR A 95 11.13 -11.22 -2.82
N PRO A 96 11.54 -11.65 -1.62
CA PRO A 96 11.96 -13.03 -1.37
C PRO A 96 10.75 -13.98 -1.29
N THR A 97 9.56 -13.47 -0.93
CA THR A 97 8.35 -14.28 -0.73
C THR A 97 7.12 -13.60 -1.30
N LYS A 98 6.06 -14.37 -1.57
CA LYS A 98 4.75 -13.86 -2.02
C LYS A 98 3.93 -13.24 -0.91
N THR A 99 4.19 -13.62 0.34
CA THR A 99 3.45 -13.18 1.51
C THR A 99 4.43 -12.76 2.60
N LEU A 100 4.13 -11.69 3.31
CA LEU A 100 4.90 -11.23 4.44
C LEU A 100 4.27 -11.75 5.74
N LYS A 101 5.02 -12.53 6.53
CA LYS A 101 4.56 -12.88 7.88
C LYS A 101 5.11 -11.88 8.87
N ARG A 102 4.34 -11.61 9.94
CA ARG A 102 4.74 -10.70 11.01
C ARG A 102 6.12 -11.04 11.60
N ASP A 103 6.40 -12.33 11.83
CA ASP A 103 7.63 -12.78 12.46
C ASP A 103 8.88 -12.58 11.58
N ASP A 104 8.70 -12.43 10.27
CA ASP A 104 9.79 -12.17 9.32
C ASP A 104 10.16 -10.67 9.26
N ILE A 105 9.39 -9.80 9.93
CA ILE A 105 9.57 -8.35 9.91
C ILE A 105 10.50 -7.92 11.04
N THR A 106 11.62 -7.28 10.68
CA THR A 106 12.51 -6.70 11.70
C THR A 106 11.78 -5.62 12.52
N PRO A 107 12.05 -5.47 13.84
CA PRO A 107 11.31 -4.54 14.70
C PRO A 107 11.27 -3.09 14.18
N ARG A 108 12.35 -2.66 13.51
CA ARG A 108 12.44 -1.33 12.91
C ARG A 108 11.42 -1.13 11.79
N LEU A 109 11.24 -2.13 10.92
CA LEU A 109 10.27 -2.09 9.84
C LEU A 109 8.85 -2.28 10.39
N TYR A 110 8.68 -3.11 11.41
CA TYR A 110 7.37 -3.33 12.05
C TYR A 110 6.78 -2.02 12.59
N GLY A 111 7.60 -1.15 13.18
CA GLY A 111 7.15 0.17 13.60
C GLY A 111 6.71 1.10 12.46
N LEU A 112 7.27 0.94 11.26
CA LEU A 112 6.85 1.68 10.07
C LEU A 112 5.55 1.12 9.50
N TRP A 113 5.43 -0.21 9.42
CA TRP A 113 4.19 -0.88 9.07
C TRP A 113 3.04 -0.50 10.00
N GLY A 114 3.28 -0.42 11.32
CA GLY A 114 2.29 0.01 12.30
C GLY A 114 1.73 1.41 12.06
N LYS A 115 2.51 2.31 11.44
CA LYS A 115 2.06 3.65 11.02
C LYS A 115 1.34 3.63 9.67
N LEU A 116 1.71 2.70 8.80
CA LEU A 116 1.14 2.53 7.46
C LEU A 116 -0.28 1.95 7.51
N ILE A 117 -0.49 0.92 8.32
CA ILE A 117 -1.75 0.17 8.43
C ILE A 117 -2.99 1.05 8.63
N PRO A 118 -3.04 1.96 9.62
CA PRO A 118 -4.22 2.81 9.80
C PRO A 118 -4.46 3.71 8.58
N ARG A 119 -3.41 4.31 8.03
CA ARG A 119 -3.49 5.18 6.84
C ARG A 119 -3.97 4.42 5.60
N PHE A 120 -3.60 3.15 5.49
CA PHE A 120 -4.02 2.26 4.41
C PHE A 120 -5.50 1.87 4.50
N PHE A 121 -6.08 1.80 5.68
CA PHE A 121 -7.50 1.48 5.80
C PHE A 121 -8.39 2.73 5.80
N ASP A 122 -7.87 3.85 6.31
CA ASP A 122 -8.61 5.10 6.40
C ASP A 122 -8.52 5.91 5.09
N GLY A 123 -7.84 5.40 4.05
CA GLY A 123 -7.71 6.04 2.75
C GLY A 123 -6.64 7.14 2.66
N ALA A 124 -6.07 7.56 3.78
CA ALA A 124 -5.11 8.67 3.84
C ALA A 124 -3.80 8.41 3.08
N ILE A 125 -3.44 7.14 2.83
CA ILE A 125 -2.24 6.82 2.02
C ILE A 125 -2.43 7.15 0.53
N TRP A 126 -3.66 7.21 0.03
CA TRP A 126 -3.91 7.58 -1.37
C TRP A 126 -3.76 9.08 -1.62
N ASP A 127 -3.94 9.91 -0.59
CA ASP A 127 -3.71 11.36 -0.68
C ASP A 127 -2.21 11.71 -0.80
N GLU A 128 -1.32 10.76 -0.49
CA GLU A 128 0.13 10.93 -0.57
C GLU A 128 0.73 10.52 -1.91
N ILE A 129 -0.10 10.02 -2.83
CA ILE A 129 0.38 9.59 -4.15
C ILE A 129 0.87 10.83 -4.91
N PRO A 130 2.16 10.90 -5.25
CA PRO A 130 2.66 11.98 -6.11
C PRO A 130 2.01 11.86 -7.50
N GLU A 131 1.67 12.98 -8.15
CA GLU A 131 1.12 13.00 -9.51
C GLU A 131 2.00 12.24 -10.53
N SER A 132 3.30 12.11 -10.26
CA SER A 132 4.26 11.37 -11.08
C SER A 132 4.19 9.83 -10.94
N VAL A 133 3.44 9.31 -9.95
CA VAL A 133 3.28 7.87 -9.68
C VAL A 133 2.02 7.30 -10.38
N GLU A 134 1.13 8.17 -10.86
CA GLU A 134 0.01 7.83 -11.75
C GLU A 134 0.50 7.41 -13.14
N ALA A 135 1.11 6.22 -13.28
CA ALA A 135 1.49 5.71 -14.59
C ALA A 135 1.50 4.18 -14.65
N ALA A 136 0.34 3.60 -15.00
CA ALA A 136 0.17 2.48 -15.95
C ALA A 136 -1.26 1.93 -15.82
N GLY A 137 -2.25 2.60 -16.44
CA GLY A 137 -3.61 2.04 -16.46
C GLY A 137 -4.67 2.88 -17.16
N ARG A 138 -4.49 4.20 -17.29
CA ARG A 138 -5.36 4.99 -18.16
C ARG A 138 -4.79 4.98 -19.57
N SER A 139 -5.23 3.99 -20.35
CA SER A 139 -5.42 4.17 -21.78
C SER A 139 -6.05 5.54 -21.99
N ARG A 140 -5.29 6.37 -22.68
CA ARG A 140 -5.67 7.70 -23.16
C ARG A 140 -6.74 7.51 -24.22
N ASP A 141 -8.00 7.37 -23.79
CA ASP A 141 -9.13 7.40 -24.72
C ASP A 141 -10.32 8.12 -24.09
N ASN A 142 -10.86 9.04 -24.87
CA ASN A 142 -12.13 9.75 -24.74
C ASN A 142 -12.20 10.92 -23.72
N GLY A 143 -12.37 12.18 -24.12
CA GLY A 143 -12.59 12.74 -25.44
C GLY A 143 -12.46 14.26 -25.37
N GLY A 144 -11.98 14.85 -26.45
CA GLY A 144 -11.99 16.29 -26.63
C GLY A 144 -13.42 16.81 -26.68
N SER A 145 -13.64 17.99 -26.09
CA SER A 145 -14.34 19.11 -26.72
C SER A 145 -14.65 20.19 -25.68
N ARG A 146 -14.32 21.44 -26.06
CA ARG A 146 -15.08 22.67 -25.76
C ARG A 146 -14.79 23.25 -24.35
N LYS A 147 -14.15 24.40 -24.17
CA LYS A 147 -14.15 25.66 -24.94
C LYS A 147 -12.92 26.48 -24.52
N GLU A 148 -12.06 26.81 -25.47
CA GLU A 148 -11.29 28.06 -25.46
C GLU A 148 -12.00 29.02 -26.42
N ASN A 149 -12.53 30.11 -25.86
CA ASN A 149 -12.29 31.49 -26.28
C ASN A 149 -13.39 32.39 -25.72
N GLN A 150 -12.97 33.11 -24.68
CA GLN A 150 -13.33 34.49 -24.41
C GLN A 150 -12.92 35.39 -25.60
N GLU A 151 -13.66 36.50 -25.74
CA GLU A 151 -13.26 37.83 -26.28
C GLU A 151 -12.75 37.82 -27.75
N GLU A 152 -13.29 38.60 -28.68
CA GLU A 152 -13.77 39.98 -28.69
C GLU A 152 -14.69 40.19 -29.91
#